data_AF-A0A1Y6LBR3-F1
#
_entry.id   AF-A0A1Y6LBR3-F1
#
_cell.length_a   1.000
_cell.length_b   1.000
_cell.length_c   1.000
_cell.angle_alpha   90.00
_cell.angle_beta   90.00
_cell.angle_gamma   90.00
#
_symmetry.space_group_name_H-M   'P 1'
#
loop_
_entity.id
_entity.type
_entity.pdbx_description
1 polymer ?
#
loop_
_entity_poly.entity_id
_entity_poly.type
_entity_poly.pdbx_seq_one_letter_code
_entity_poly.pdbx_strand_id
1 'polypeptide(L)'
;MNAVEMSARLSRPDCPSAPQWRPTRTPSPSDLEGIQLFDFVRRHFCAGLSTLDNLLRYLELCGASDCKRRKSGIDSLLGNLRTLEEWLVKFLASELSWQSESVRVKAALMSTRNELRQYSWKVARVLHLLAGT
;
A
#
# COMPACT_ATOMS: atom_id res chain seq x y z
N MET A 1 -61.25 16.17 -22.62
CA MET A 1 -60.02 16.97 -22.85
C MET A 1 -59.95 17.99 -21.71
N ASN A 2 -58.97 18.06 -20.81
CA ASN A 2 -57.76 17.27 -20.58
C ASN A 2 -57.47 17.17 -19.08
N ALA A 3 -57.02 15.99 -18.67
CA ALA A 3 -56.54 15.67 -17.34
C ALA A 3 -55.06 16.06 -17.21
N VAL A 4 -54.75 17.34 -16.95
CA VAL A 4 -53.38 17.78 -16.64
C VAL A 4 -53.44 19.03 -15.77
N GLU A 5 -53.82 18.92 -14.49
CA GLU A 5 -53.39 19.90 -13.48
C GLU A 5 -53.56 19.42 -12.03
N MET A 6 -53.40 18.11 -11.81
CA MET A 6 -53.23 17.57 -10.46
C MET A 6 -51.88 16.87 -10.38
N SER A 7 -50.86 17.60 -9.92
CA SER A 7 -49.71 16.99 -9.27
C SER A 7 -48.96 18.02 -8.45
N ALA A 8 -49.34 18.03 -7.17
CA ALA A 8 -48.45 18.06 -6.03
C ALA A 8 -47.32 19.10 -6.06
N ARG A 9 -47.58 20.19 -5.34
CA ARG A 9 -46.59 20.89 -4.52
C ARG A 9 -45.89 19.88 -3.59
N LEU A 10 -44.82 19.26 -4.08
CA LEU A 10 -43.84 18.57 -3.25
C LEU A 10 -42.65 19.51 -3.08
N SER A 11 -42.69 20.27 -1.99
CA SER A 11 -41.54 20.93 -1.41
C SER A 11 -40.40 19.92 -1.33
N ARG A 12 -39.38 20.07 -2.17
CA ARG A 12 -38.09 19.40 -1.95
C ARG A 12 -37.48 20.06 -0.71
N PRO A 13 -37.19 19.32 0.37
CA PRO A 13 -36.27 19.84 1.37
C PRO A 13 -34.92 20.05 0.68
N ASP A 14 -34.29 21.20 0.92
CA ASP A 14 -32.93 21.50 0.51
C ASP A 14 -32.03 20.33 0.90
N CYS A 15 -31.60 19.54 -0.09
CA CYS A 15 -30.53 18.59 0.13
C CYS A 15 -29.30 19.40 0.57
N PRO A 16 -28.69 19.11 1.73
CA PRO A 16 -27.39 19.69 2.03
C PRO A 16 -26.45 19.24 0.92
N SER A 17 -25.89 20.21 0.20
CA SER A 17 -24.85 19.98 -0.81
C SER A 17 -23.84 19.01 -0.24
N ALA A 18 -23.68 17.84 -0.89
CA ALA A 18 -22.72 16.84 -0.46
C ALA A 18 -21.36 17.51 -0.25
N PRO A 19 -20.62 17.18 0.83
CA PRO A 19 -19.29 17.75 1.04
C PRO A 19 -18.49 17.54 -0.23
N GLN A 20 -18.07 18.64 -0.86
CA GLN A 20 -17.17 18.59 -2.00
C GLN A 20 -15.91 17.90 -1.51
N TRP A 21 -15.77 16.61 -1.84
CA TRP A 21 -14.54 15.86 -1.66
C TRP A 21 -13.48 16.53 -2.52
N ARG A 22 -12.84 17.58 -1.98
CA ARG A 22 -11.60 18.08 -2.54
C ARG A 22 -10.62 16.93 -2.40
N PRO A 23 -10.00 16.44 -3.49
CA PRO A 23 -8.91 15.50 -3.35
C PRO A 23 -7.85 16.21 -2.53
N THR A 24 -7.67 15.81 -1.28
CA THR A 24 -6.55 16.26 -0.46
C THR A 24 -5.31 15.87 -1.25
N ARG A 25 -4.56 16.86 -1.74
CA ARG A 25 -3.36 16.65 -2.54
C ARG A 25 -2.50 15.62 -1.82
N THR A 26 -2.27 14.47 -2.44
CA THR A 26 -1.36 13.46 -1.88
C THR A 26 -0.01 14.16 -1.70
N PRO A 27 0.53 14.23 -0.47
CA PRO A 27 1.79 14.92 -0.23
C PRO A 27 2.89 14.27 -1.08
N SER A 28 3.74 15.08 -1.69
CA SER A 28 4.91 14.56 -2.39
C SER A 28 5.87 13.98 -1.35
N PRO A 29 6.62 12.90 -1.64
CA PRO A 29 7.64 12.39 -0.74
C PRO A 29 8.67 13.46 -0.32
N SER A 30 8.93 14.42 -1.20
CA SER A 30 9.84 15.55 -0.96
C SER A 30 9.34 16.56 0.08
N ASP A 31 8.04 16.54 0.39
CA ASP A 31 7.42 17.45 1.37
C ASP A 31 7.39 16.84 2.78
N LEU A 32 7.87 15.60 2.95
CA LEU A 32 7.75 14.83 4.18
C LEU A 32 9.11 14.65 4.85
N GLU A 33 9.14 14.77 6.17
CA GLU A 33 10.34 14.56 6.98
C GLU A 33 10.07 13.65 8.18
N GLY A 34 11.14 13.05 8.71
CA GLY A 34 11.11 12.23 9.92
C GLY A 34 10.03 11.15 9.89
N ILE A 35 9.15 11.16 10.89
CA ILE A 35 8.11 10.14 11.06
C ILE A 35 7.05 10.16 9.95
N GLN A 36 6.77 11.32 9.34
CA GLN A 36 5.77 11.41 8.28
C GLN A 36 6.25 10.73 7.00
N LEU A 37 7.53 10.93 6.67
CA LEU A 37 8.17 10.23 5.55
C LEU A 37 8.25 8.73 5.82
N PHE A 38 8.56 8.34 7.06
CA PHE A 38 8.51 6.94 7.47
C PHE A 38 7.13 6.31 7.27
N ASP A 39 6.06 6.93 7.76
CA ASP A 39 4.69 6.41 7.61
C ASP A 39 4.26 6.36 6.14
N PHE A 40 4.74 7.29 5.32
CA PHE A 40 4.54 7.25 3.88
C PHE A 40 5.24 6.04 3.25
N VAL A 41 6.56 5.88 3.46
CA VAL A 41 7.33 4.76 2.90
C VAL A 41 6.79 3.42 3.38
N ARG A 42 6.46 3.30 4.67
CA ARG A 42 5.90 2.09 5.26
C ARG A 42 4.55 1.71 4.65
N ARG A 43 3.66 2.69 4.41
CA ARG A 43 2.37 2.43 3.73
C ARG A 43 2.57 1.89 2.31
N HIS A 44 3.49 2.47 1.56
CA HIS A 44 3.82 1.97 0.21
C HIS A 44 4.43 0.57 0.25
N PHE A 45 5.30 0.29 1.22
CA PHE A 45 5.85 -1.04 1.44
C PHE A 45 4.76 -2.07 1.75
N CYS A 46 3.84 -1.74 2.67
CA CYS A 46 2.69 -2.60 3.01
C CYS A 46 1.78 -2.86 1.81
N ALA A 47 1.50 -1.83 1.00
CA ALA A 47 0.72 -2.00 -0.22
C ALA A 47 1.41 -2.96 -1.20
N GLY A 48 2.73 -2.86 -1.35
CA GLY A 48 3.50 -3.81 -2.16
C GLY A 48 3.49 -5.23 -1.58
N LEU A 49 3.49 -5.40 -0.25
CA LEU A 49 3.32 -6.71 0.39
C LEU A 49 1.97 -7.35 0.07
N SER A 50 0.89 -6.57 0.02
CA SER A 50 -0.42 -7.05 -0.41
C SER A 50 -0.44 -7.43 -1.89
N THR A 51 0.30 -6.69 -2.73
CA THR A 51 0.50 -7.06 -4.13
C THR A 51 1.25 -8.39 -4.26
N LEU A 52 2.27 -8.63 -3.43
CA LEU A 52 2.96 -9.92 -3.39
C LEU A 52 2.04 -11.07 -2.96
N ASP A 53 1.13 -10.86 -2.01
CA ASP A 53 0.13 -11.89 -1.64
C ASP A 53 -0.74 -12.27 -2.83
N ASN A 54 -1.20 -11.28 -3.59
CA ASN A 54 -2.01 -11.52 -4.77
C ASN A 54 -1.20 -12.23 -5.88
N LEU A 55 0.06 -11.84 -6.07
CA LEU A 55 0.97 -12.50 -7.02
C LEU A 55 1.23 -13.96 -6.62
N LEU A 56 1.45 -14.23 -5.34
CA LEU A 56 1.65 -15.60 -4.82
C LEU A 56 0.42 -16.47 -5.09
N ARG A 57 -0.78 -15.98 -4.77
CA ARG A 57 -2.03 -16.70 -5.09
C ARG A 57 -2.16 -16.96 -6.59
N TYR A 58 -1.82 -15.98 -7.43
CA TYR A 58 -1.87 -16.13 -8.88
C TYR A 58 -0.86 -17.18 -9.37
N LEU A 59 0.38 -17.17 -8.86
CA LEU A 59 1.42 -18.16 -9.18
C LEU A 59 0.99 -19.57 -8.79
N GLU A 60 0.34 -19.73 -7.65
CA GLU A 60 -0.15 -21.04 -7.17
C GLU A 60 -1.33 -21.56 -8.00
N LEU A 61 -2.16 -20.66 -8.56
CA LEU A 61 -3.33 -21.04 -9.38
C LEU A 61 -3.00 -21.28 -10.86
N CYS A 62 -2.20 -20.41 -11.48
CA CYS A 62 -1.94 -20.43 -12.92
C CYS A 62 -0.59 -21.06 -13.30
N GLY A 63 0.29 -21.28 -12.32
CA GLY A 63 1.61 -21.86 -12.54
C GLY A 63 2.65 -20.88 -13.10
N ALA A 64 3.90 -21.35 -13.16
CA ALA A 64 5.08 -20.52 -13.47
C ALA A 64 5.13 -20.04 -14.93
N SER A 65 4.60 -20.82 -15.88
CA SER A 65 4.61 -20.52 -17.32
C SER A 65 3.87 -19.23 -17.66
N ASP A 66 2.70 -18.99 -17.04
CA ASP A 66 1.92 -17.76 -17.23
C ASP A 66 2.59 -16.54 -16.60
N CYS A 67 3.34 -16.74 -15.52
CA CYS A 67 4.04 -15.67 -14.83
C CYS A 67 5.34 -15.27 -15.53
N LYS A 68 5.97 -16.15 -16.31
CA LYS A 68 7.14 -15.80 -17.16
C LYS A 68 6.83 -14.67 -18.13
N ARG A 69 5.60 -14.60 -18.66
CA ARG A 69 5.14 -13.50 -19.53
C ARG A 69 5.09 -12.15 -18.82
N ARG A 70 4.99 -12.15 -17.49
CA ARG A 70 4.90 -10.96 -16.63
C ARG A 70 6.19 -10.70 -15.85
N LYS A 71 7.27 -11.42 -16.16
CA LYS A 71 8.54 -11.39 -15.41
C LYS A 71 9.07 -9.97 -15.20
N SER A 72 9.07 -9.13 -16.24
CA SER A 72 9.55 -7.73 -16.12
C SER A 72 8.78 -6.90 -15.09
N GLY A 73 7.46 -7.10 -15.00
CA GLY A 73 6.61 -6.45 -14.00
C GLY A 73 6.86 -6.99 -12.59
N ILE A 74 7.09 -8.30 -12.47
CA ILE A 74 7.46 -8.93 -11.20
C ILE A 74 8.82 -8.42 -10.72
N ASP A 75 9.83 -8.41 -11.58
CA ASP A 75 11.18 -7.92 -11.28
C ASP A 75 11.14 -6.44 -10.86
N SER A 76 10.33 -5.62 -11.53
CA SER A 76 10.12 -4.20 -11.18
C SER A 76 9.45 -4.03 -9.82
N LEU A 77 8.42 -4.84 -9.52
CA LEU A 77 7.76 -4.84 -8.20
C LEU A 77 8.76 -5.21 -7.09
N LEU A 78 9.54 -6.27 -7.29
CA LEU A 78 10.55 -6.74 -6.33
C LEU A 78 11.66 -5.71 -6.14
N GLY A 79 12.13 -5.09 -7.23
CA GLY A 79 13.12 -4.01 -7.17
C GLY A 79 12.63 -2.81 -6.36
N ASN A 80 11.41 -2.33 -6.62
CA ASN A 80 10.81 -1.22 -5.88
C ASN A 80 10.63 -1.56 -4.40
N LEU A 81 10.13 -2.76 -4.09
CA LEU A 81 9.97 -3.21 -2.71
C LEU A 81 11.30 -3.30 -1.96
N ARG A 82 12.37 -3.78 -2.62
CA ARG A 82 13.72 -3.80 -2.07
C ARG A 82 14.22 -2.40 -1.74
N THR A 83 14.00 -1.42 -2.62
CA THR A 83 14.38 -0.02 -2.34
C THR A 83 13.67 0.53 -1.10
N LEU A 84 12.36 0.25 -0.97
CA LEU A 84 11.58 0.67 0.20
C LEU A 84 12.05 -0.06 1.48
N GLU A 85 12.34 -1.36 1.38
CA GLU A 85 12.88 -2.19 2.47
C GLU A 85 14.22 -1.61 2.98
N GLU A 86 15.17 -1.37 2.08
CA GLU A 86 16.48 -0.83 2.41
C GLU A 86 16.37 0.55 3.07
N TRP A 87 15.44 1.39 2.60
CA TRP A 87 15.17 2.68 3.22
C TRP A 87 14.61 2.51 4.63
N LEU A 88 13.62 1.64 4.83
CA LEU A 88 13.04 1.37 6.15
C LEU A 88 14.09 0.84 7.11
N VAL A 89 14.91 -0.13 6.70
CA VAL A 89 15.99 -0.67 7.55
C VAL A 89 16.97 0.42 7.99
N LYS A 90 17.39 1.30 7.07
CA LYS A 90 18.28 2.43 7.41
C LYS A 90 17.62 3.41 8.37
N PHE A 91 16.34 3.75 8.14
CA PHE A 91 15.59 4.62 9.04
C PHE A 91 15.47 4.02 10.45
N LEU A 92 15.09 2.74 10.55
CA LEU A 92 14.98 2.04 11.83
C LEU A 92 16.32 1.98 12.57
N ALA A 93 17.42 1.75 11.85
CA ALA A 93 18.76 1.72 12.44
C ALA A 93 19.19 3.09 12.98
N SER A 94 18.83 4.17 12.27
CA SER A 94 19.02 5.55 12.74
C SER A 94 18.18 5.80 14.00
N GLU A 95 16.87 5.57 13.99
CA GLU A 95 16.02 5.86 15.15
C GLU A 95 16.37 5.04 16.41
N LEU A 96 16.89 3.81 16.23
CA LEU A 96 17.38 2.99 17.35
C LEU A 96 18.62 3.57 18.01
N SER A 97 19.50 4.27 17.27
CA SER A 97 20.67 4.91 17.86
C SER A 97 20.31 6.16 18.69
N TRP A 98 19.18 6.79 18.37
CA TRP A 98 18.67 7.98 19.07
C TRP A 98 17.80 7.67 20.31
N GLN A 99 17.59 6.39 20.67
CA GLN A 99 16.73 5.94 21.77
C GLN A 99 15.42 6.74 21.89
N SER A 100 14.61 6.78 20.82
CA SER A 100 13.31 7.45 20.91
C SER A 100 12.46 6.85 22.05
N GLU A 101 12.15 7.66 23.07
CA GLU A 101 11.36 7.26 24.26
C GLU A 101 9.89 6.94 23.91
N SER A 102 9.44 7.34 22.73
CA SER A 102 8.02 7.28 22.33
C SER A 102 7.53 5.85 22.11
N VAL A 103 6.51 5.47 22.89
CA VAL A 103 5.79 4.18 22.77
C VAL A 103 5.25 3.96 21.35
N ARG A 104 4.75 5.03 20.70
CA ARG A 104 4.23 4.95 19.33
C ARG A 104 5.31 4.59 18.32
N VAL A 105 6.50 5.19 18.47
CA VAL A 105 7.64 4.88 17.60
C VAL A 105 8.03 3.41 17.82
N LYS A 106 8.23 2.96 19.06
CA LYS A 106 8.55 1.56 19.37
C LYS A 106 7.55 0.56 18.77
N ALA A 107 6.25 0.83 18.87
CA ALA A 107 5.21 0.00 18.26
C ALA A 107 5.30 -0.03 16.73
N ALA A 108 5.52 1.14 16.10
CA ALA A 108 5.73 1.22 14.65
C ALA A 108 6.98 0.44 14.21
N LEU A 109 8.12 0.59 14.91
CA LEU A 109 9.36 -0.15 14.64
C LEU A 109 9.11 -1.68 14.70
N MET A 110 8.38 -2.15 15.71
CA MET A 110 8.08 -3.59 15.86
C MET A 110 7.16 -4.10 14.77
N SER A 111 6.14 -3.34 14.37
CA SER A 111 5.28 -3.71 13.24
C SER A 111 6.07 -3.76 11.93
N THR A 112 6.95 -2.78 11.69
CA THR A 112 7.81 -2.78 10.50
C THR A 112 8.76 -3.97 10.48
N ARG A 113 9.32 -4.39 11.62
CA ARG A 113 10.12 -5.64 11.68
C ARG A 113 9.31 -6.86 11.26
N ASN A 114 8.04 -6.94 11.62
CA ASN A 114 7.17 -8.03 11.20
C ASN A 114 6.90 -7.97 9.69
N GLU A 115 6.62 -6.77 9.15
CA GLU A 115 6.43 -6.52 7.71
C GLU A 115 7.68 -6.93 6.91
N LEU A 116 8.88 -6.58 7.37
CA LEU A 116 10.15 -6.97 6.74
C LEU A 116 10.34 -8.49 6.72
N ARG A 117 10.02 -9.20 7.82
CA ARG A 117 10.07 -10.67 7.84
C ARG A 117 9.11 -11.30 6.85
N GLN A 118 7.88 -10.78 6.76
CA GLN A 118 6.91 -11.24 5.77
C GLN A 118 7.42 -11.00 4.35
N TYR A 119 8.01 -9.83 4.08
CA TYR A 119 8.62 -9.52 2.80
C TYR A 119 9.67 -10.56 2.40
N SER A 120 10.65 -10.83 3.27
CA SER A 120 11.71 -11.80 2.97
C SER A 120 11.15 -13.18 2.63
N TRP A 121 10.16 -13.65 3.40
CA TRP A 121 9.50 -14.94 3.12
C TRP A 121 8.73 -14.92 1.78
N LYS A 122 7.96 -13.87 1.51
CA LYS A 122 7.17 -13.74 0.27
C LYS A 122 8.06 -13.70 -0.96
N VAL A 123 9.15 -12.93 -0.93
CA VAL A 123 10.10 -12.88 -2.05
C VAL A 123 10.74 -14.24 -2.29
N ALA A 124 11.22 -14.91 -1.24
CA ALA A 124 11.78 -16.25 -1.38
C ALA A 124 10.78 -17.24 -2.00
N ARG A 125 9.51 -17.18 -1.58
CA ARG A 125 8.44 -18.01 -2.13
C ARG A 125 8.15 -17.70 -3.60
N VAL A 126 8.07 -16.41 -3.98
CA VAL A 126 7.90 -15.99 -5.39
C VAL A 126 9.04 -16.52 -6.25
N LEU A 127 10.29 -16.33 -5.81
CA LEU A 127 11.47 -16.79 -6.56
C LEU A 127 11.49 -18.32 -6.71
N HIS A 128 11.13 -19.06 -5.66
CA HIS A 128 11.03 -20.51 -5.72
C HIS A 128 9.98 -20.98 -6.73
N LEU A 129 8.78 -20.39 -6.70
CA LEU A 129 7.69 -20.74 -7.63
C LEU A 129 8.04 -20.38 -9.08
N LEU A 130 8.82 -19.31 -9.32
CA LEU A 130 9.28 -18.94 -10.65
C LEU A 130 10.45 -19.79 -11.16
N ALA A 131 11.29 -20.32 -10.26
CA ALA A 131 12.41 -21.20 -10.60
C ALA A 131 11.97 -22.64 -10.91
N GLY A 132 10.81 -23.06 -10.40
CA GLY A 132 10.21 -24.36 -10.69
C GLY A 132 9.58 -24.43 -12.09
N THR A 133 10.41 -24.71 -13.10
CA THR A 133 10.03 -25.34 -14.37
C THR A 133 11.20 -26.18 -14.89
#